data_AF-D7F2U1-F1
#
_entry.id   AF-D7F2U1-F1
#
_cell.length_a   1.000
_cell.length_b   1.000
_cell.length_c   1.000
_cell.angle_alpha   90.00
_cell.angle_beta   90.00
_cell.angle_gamma   90.00
#
_symmetry.space_group_name_H-M   'P 1'
#
loop_
_entity.id
_entity.type
_entity.pdbx_description
1 polymer ?
#
loop_
_entity_poly.entity_id
_entity_poly.type
_entity_poly.pdbx_seq_one_letter_code
_entity_poly.pdbx_strand_id
1 'polypeptide(L)'
;MNYTSFIFAFQLCIILCSSGYYCQAMFFKEIEELKGYFNASNPDVADGGSLFVDILKNWKEESDKTIIQSQIVSFYLKMFENLKDDDQRIQRSMDTIKEDMLDKLLNTSSSKRDDFLKLIQIPVNDLQVQRKAINELFKVMNDLS
;
A
#
# COMPACT_ATOMS: atom_id res chain seq x y z
N MET A 1 -46.14 9.68 -7.26
CA MET A 1 -45.40 9.63 -5.98
C MET A 1 -44.38 8.51 -6.11
N ASN A 2 -43.09 8.88 -6.16
CA ASN A 2 -41.95 8.08 -6.63
C ASN A 2 -41.49 7.00 -5.61
N TYR A 3 -42.40 6.16 -5.11
CA TYR A 3 -42.06 5.14 -4.10
C TYR A 3 -41.09 4.07 -4.62
N THR A 4 -41.22 3.69 -5.89
CA THR A 4 -40.34 2.69 -6.51
C THR A 4 -38.90 3.22 -6.61
N SER A 5 -38.73 4.50 -6.96
CA SER A 5 -37.43 5.17 -6.99
C SER A 5 -36.76 5.22 -5.61
N PHE A 6 -37.56 5.42 -4.55
CA PHE A 6 -37.05 5.46 -3.17
C PHE A 6 -36.61 4.09 -2.67
N ILE A 7 -37.34 3.03 -3.01
CA ILE A 7 -36.99 1.65 -2.64
C ILE A 7 -35.67 1.23 -3.33
N PHE A 8 -35.51 1.54 -4.62
CA PHE A 8 -34.26 1.24 -5.33
C PHE A 8 -33.07 2.03 -4.78
N ALA A 9 -33.25 3.32 -4.48
CA ALA A 9 -32.21 4.14 -3.86
C ALA A 9 -31.80 3.60 -2.47
N PHE A 10 -32.77 3.13 -1.68
CA PHE A 10 -32.52 2.55 -0.36
C PHE A 10 -31.79 1.20 -0.44
N GLN A 11 -32.19 0.31 -1.37
CA GLN A 11 -31.47 -0.94 -1.61
C GLN A 11 -30.04 -0.70 -2.08
N LEU A 12 -29.82 0.28 -2.96
CA LEU A 12 -28.48 0.65 -3.42
C LEU A 12 -27.61 1.18 -2.26
N CYS A 13 -28.16 2.02 -1.38
CA CYS A 13 -27.47 2.50 -0.17
C CYS A 13 -27.10 1.36 0.78
N ILE A 14 -27.98 0.38 1.00
CA ILE A 14 -27.67 -0.76 1.88
C ILE A 14 -26.53 -1.60 1.28
N ILE A 15 -26.54 -1.85 -0.03
CA ILE A 15 -25.49 -2.64 -0.70
C ILE A 15 -24.15 -1.90 -0.67
N LEU A 16 -24.15 -0.58 -0.91
CA LEU A 16 -22.92 0.24 -0.89
C LEU A 16 -22.36 0.44 0.54
N CYS A 17 -23.22 0.62 1.54
CA CYS A 17 -22.77 0.72 2.93
C CYS A 17 -22.28 -0.62 3.49
N SER A 18 -22.91 -1.73 3.11
CA SER A 18 -22.48 -3.06 3.56
C SER A 18 -21.20 -3.54 2.90
N SER A 19 -20.96 -3.20 1.62
CA SER A 19 -19.71 -3.55 0.93
C SER A 19 -18.50 -2.82 1.52
N GLY A 20 -18.64 -1.52 1.82
CA GLY A 20 -17.58 -0.74 2.47
C GLY A 20 -17.23 -1.25 3.87
N TYR A 21 -18.25 -1.56 4.69
CA TYR A 21 -18.06 -2.10 6.04
C TYR A 21 -17.43 -3.49 6.04
N TYR A 22 -17.85 -4.38 5.14
CA TYR A 22 -17.32 -5.73 5.02
C TYR A 22 -15.86 -5.73 4.56
N CYS A 23 -15.51 -4.85 3.63
CA CYS A 23 -14.13 -4.67 3.15
C CYS A 23 -13.21 -4.19 4.28
N GLN A 24 -13.65 -3.19 5.06
CA GLN A 24 -12.91 -2.67 6.20
C GLN A 24 -12.72 -3.74 7.30
N ALA A 25 -13.75 -4.54 7.60
CA ALA A 25 -13.67 -5.60 8.59
C ALA A 25 -12.70 -6.73 8.17
N MET A 26 -12.66 -7.09 6.88
CA MET A 26 -11.71 -8.07 6.35
C MET A 26 -10.27 -7.54 6.46
N PHE A 27 -10.01 -6.29 6.05
CA PHE A 27 -8.69 -5.66 6.16
C PHE A 27 -8.15 -5.64 7.59
N PHE A 28 -8.98 -5.24 8.57
CA PHE A 28 -8.56 -5.24 9.98
C PHE A 28 -8.23 -6.63 10.49
N LYS A 29 -9.00 -7.65 10.10
CA LYS A 29 -8.74 -9.04 10.50
C LYS A 29 -7.36 -9.49 10.02
N GLU A 30 -7.02 -9.22 8.77
CA GLU A 30 -5.72 -9.62 8.20
C GLU A 30 -4.55 -8.86 8.88
N ILE A 31 -4.75 -7.61 9.31
CA ILE A 31 -3.75 -6.88 10.12
C ILE A 31 -3.55 -7.53 11.48
N GLU A 32 -4.63 -7.88 12.18
CA GLU A 32 -4.53 -8.52 13.49
C GLU A 32 -3.86 -9.90 13.40
N GLU A 33 -4.07 -10.64 12.31
CA GLU A 33 -3.36 -11.90 12.03
C GLU A 33 -1.84 -11.66 11.92
N LEU A 34 -1.42 -10.65 11.13
CA LEU A 34 0.00 -10.30 11.02
C LEU A 34 0.58 -9.82 12.35
N LYS A 35 -0.16 -9.00 13.12
CA LYS A 35 0.29 -8.58 14.45
C LYS A 35 0.49 -9.76 15.39
N GLY A 36 -0.42 -10.72 15.38
CA GLY A 36 -0.31 -11.96 16.16
C GLY A 36 0.92 -12.76 15.76
N TYR A 37 1.13 -12.94 14.45
CA TYR A 37 2.28 -13.67 13.91
C TYR A 37 3.62 -13.04 14.30
N PHE A 38 3.77 -11.71 14.16
CA PHE A 38 5.00 -10.99 14.49
C PHE A 38 5.14 -10.63 15.97
N ASN A 39 4.18 -11.03 16.83
CA ASN A 39 4.12 -10.59 18.23
C ASN A 39 4.18 -9.06 18.38
N ALA A 40 3.56 -8.33 17.45
CA ALA A 40 3.66 -6.87 17.31
C ALA A 40 2.93 -6.07 18.42
N SER A 41 2.25 -6.77 19.33
CA SER A 41 1.58 -6.18 20.51
C SER A 41 2.44 -6.26 21.78
N ASN A 42 3.63 -6.85 21.71
CA ASN A 42 4.57 -6.93 22.83
C ASN A 42 5.07 -5.51 23.18
N PRO A 43 5.18 -5.15 24.48
CA PRO A 43 5.60 -3.80 24.87
C PRO A 43 6.94 -3.33 24.31
N ASP A 44 7.88 -4.25 24.04
CA ASP A 44 9.19 -3.95 23.45
C ASP A 44 9.09 -3.34 22.03
N VAL A 45 8.00 -3.57 21.31
CA VAL A 45 7.75 -2.99 19.97
C VAL A 45 7.65 -1.46 20.02
N ALA A 46 7.30 -0.87 21.17
CA ALA A 46 7.25 0.58 21.35
C ALA A 46 8.65 1.21 21.58
N ASP A 47 9.67 0.40 21.85
CA ASP A 47 11.03 0.89 22.10
C ASP A 47 11.61 1.53 20.83
N GLY A 48 12.25 2.69 20.99
CA GLY A 48 12.83 3.44 19.85
C GLY A 48 11.83 4.30 19.08
N GLY A 49 10.55 4.33 19.46
CA GLY A 49 9.52 5.19 18.86
C GLY A 49 8.90 4.62 17.58
N SER A 50 8.07 5.41 16.90
CA SER A 50 7.36 4.92 15.71
C SER A 50 8.23 4.92 14.46
N LEU A 51 8.12 3.86 13.64
CA LEU A 51 8.87 3.78 12.38
C LEU A 51 8.36 4.76 11.30
N PHE A 52 7.05 4.91 11.17
CA PHE A 52 6.43 5.65 10.06
C PHE A 52 5.42 6.71 10.48
N VAL A 53 4.74 6.52 11.62
CA VAL A 53 3.58 7.33 12.00
C VAL A 53 3.99 8.78 12.28
N ASP A 54 5.10 8.99 12.98
CA ASP A 54 5.59 10.35 13.25
C ASP A 54 6.16 11.04 12.01
N ILE A 55 6.74 10.28 11.07
CA ILE A 55 7.14 10.81 9.76
C ILE A 55 5.91 11.29 9.01
N LEU A 56 4.85 10.49 8.92
CA LEU A 56 3.61 10.84 8.22
C LEU A 56 2.92 12.08 8.81
N LYS A 57 3.01 12.32 10.12
CA LYS A 57 2.43 13.51 10.77
C LYS A 57 3.08 14.82 10.33
N ASN A 58 4.33 14.78 9.87
CA ASN A 58 5.07 15.98 9.48
C ASN A 58 4.61 16.53 8.12
N TRP A 59 3.97 15.72 7.27
CA TRP A 59 3.62 16.08 5.90
C TRP A 59 2.12 16.33 5.77
N LYS A 60 1.76 17.60 5.55
CA LYS A 60 0.35 18.05 5.45
C LYS A 60 -0.12 18.18 4.02
N GLU A 61 0.77 18.55 3.10
CA GLU A 61 0.44 18.67 1.69
C GLU A 61 0.29 17.29 1.06
N GLU A 62 -0.76 17.09 0.26
CA GLU A 62 -1.09 15.78 -0.30
C GLU A 62 0.02 15.27 -1.25
N SER A 63 0.67 16.17 -1.98
CA SER A 63 1.83 15.86 -2.83
C SER A 63 3.00 15.32 -2.01
N ASP A 64 3.41 16.02 -0.96
CA ASP A 64 4.51 15.62 -0.08
C ASP A 64 4.19 14.31 0.63
N LYS A 65 2.95 14.19 1.12
CA LYS A 65 2.47 13.00 1.78
C LYS A 65 2.48 11.80 0.84
N THR A 66 2.08 11.97 -0.43
CA THR A 66 2.10 10.90 -1.45
C THR A 66 3.51 10.40 -1.71
N ILE A 67 4.51 11.29 -1.76
CA ILE A 67 5.92 10.92 -1.93
C ILE A 67 6.37 10.01 -0.78
N ILE A 68 6.04 10.39 0.46
CA ILE A 68 6.43 9.65 1.67
C ILE A 68 5.67 8.32 1.77
N GLN A 69 4.36 8.32 1.48
CA GLN A 69 3.54 7.11 1.44
C GLN A 69 4.03 6.12 0.39
N SER A 70 4.48 6.61 -0.78
CA SER A 70 5.08 5.77 -1.84
C SER A 70 6.30 5.00 -1.34
N GLN A 71 7.15 5.65 -0.54
CA GLN A 71 8.32 4.98 0.09
C GLN A 71 7.90 3.95 1.15
N ILE A 72 6.91 4.28 1.99
CA ILE A 72 6.39 3.37 3.02
C ILE A 72 5.74 2.13 2.39
N VAL A 73 4.95 2.30 1.33
CA VAL A 73 4.36 1.18 0.60
C VAL A 73 5.46 0.31 -0.01
N SER A 74 6.46 0.91 -0.65
CA SER A 74 7.61 0.17 -1.20
C SER A 74 8.34 -0.64 -0.13
N PHE A 75 8.49 -0.10 1.08
CA PHE A 75 9.05 -0.81 2.23
C PHE A 75 8.24 -2.06 2.59
N TYR A 76 6.93 -1.94 2.77
CA TYR A 76 6.07 -3.08 3.11
C TYR A 76 6.06 -4.14 2.00
N LEU A 77 6.04 -3.74 0.73
CA LEU A 77 6.11 -4.66 -0.39
C LEU A 77 7.39 -5.48 -0.37
N LYS A 78 8.54 -4.83 -0.15
CA LYS A 78 9.83 -5.50 -0.04
C LYS A 78 9.90 -6.41 1.19
N MET A 79 9.37 -5.97 2.33
CA MET A 79 9.28 -6.79 3.53
C MET A 79 8.47 -8.07 3.27
N PHE A 80 7.30 -7.95 2.67
CA PHE A 80 6.43 -9.08 2.36
C PHE A 80 7.05 -10.01 1.32
N GLU A 81 7.70 -9.50 0.28
CA GLU A 81 8.39 -10.32 -0.72
C GLU A 81 9.48 -11.20 -0.11
N ASN A 82 10.25 -10.68 0.86
CA ASN A 82 11.27 -11.46 1.56
C ASN A 82 10.68 -12.54 2.49
N LEU A 83 9.41 -12.42 2.88
CA LEU A 83 8.73 -13.34 3.81
C LEU A 83 7.92 -14.43 3.08
N LYS A 84 7.60 -14.24 1.80
CA LYS A 84 6.76 -15.18 1.02
C LYS A 84 7.34 -16.59 0.95
N ASP A 85 8.66 -16.72 1.04
CA ASP A 85 9.35 -18.00 0.94
C ASP A 85 9.34 -18.79 2.27
N ASP A 86 9.07 -18.13 3.40
CA ASP A 86 9.29 -18.69 4.73
C ASP A 86 8.02 -19.18 5.45
N ASP A 87 6.83 -18.61 5.20
CA ASP A 87 5.61 -19.04 5.92
C ASP A 87 4.28 -18.84 5.17
N GLN A 88 3.67 -19.96 4.74
CA GLN A 88 2.36 -19.97 4.08
C GLN A 88 1.21 -19.46 4.96
N ARG A 89 1.36 -19.44 6.30
CA ARG A 89 0.28 -19.08 7.23
C ARG A 89 -0.16 -17.62 7.08
N ILE A 90 0.78 -16.72 6.79
CA ILE A 90 0.51 -15.29 6.66
C ILE A 90 0.38 -14.81 5.21
N GLN A 91 0.56 -15.70 4.23
CA GLN A 91 0.57 -15.36 2.81
C GLN A 91 -0.72 -14.64 2.38
N ARG A 92 -1.87 -15.16 2.81
CA ARG A 92 -3.19 -14.57 2.53
C ARG A 92 -3.30 -13.15 3.10
N SER A 93 -2.85 -12.94 4.34
CA SER A 93 -2.93 -11.65 5.00
C SER A 93 -2.01 -10.63 4.33
N MET A 94 -0.79 -11.04 4.00
CA MET A 94 0.17 -10.21 3.25
C MET A 94 -0.37 -9.83 1.87
N ASP A 95 -0.92 -10.77 1.11
CA ASP A 95 -1.47 -10.48 -0.22
C ASP A 95 -2.68 -9.54 -0.14
N THR A 96 -3.58 -9.76 0.81
CA THR A 96 -4.76 -8.90 1.01
C THR A 96 -4.35 -7.46 1.36
N ILE A 97 -3.39 -7.29 2.27
CA ILE A 97 -2.89 -5.97 2.67
C ILE A 97 -2.10 -5.32 1.54
N LYS A 98 -1.30 -6.09 0.78
CA LYS A 98 -0.56 -5.60 -0.39
C LYS A 98 -1.50 -5.02 -1.44
N GLU A 99 -2.57 -5.74 -1.79
CA GLU A 99 -3.57 -5.27 -2.75
C GLU A 99 -4.24 -3.97 -2.26
N ASP A 100 -4.71 -3.94 -1.01
CA ASP A 100 -5.38 -2.76 -0.45
C ASP A 100 -4.44 -1.53 -0.36
N MET A 101 -3.15 -1.72 -0.01
CA MET A 101 -2.16 -0.63 -0.01
C MET A 101 -1.93 -0.05 -1.42
N LEU A 102 -1.79 -0.91 -2.42
CA LEU A 102 -1.59 -0.49 -3.81
C LEU A 102 -2.82 0.24 -4.36
N ASP A 103 -4.02 -0.26 -4.07
CA ASP A 103 -5.26 0.36 -4.50
C ASP A 103 -5.45 1.75 -3.89
N LYS A 104 -5.14 1.90 -2.59
CA LYS A 104 -5.20 3.18 -1.87
C LYS A 104 -4.16 4.20 -2.36
N LEU A 105 -2.93 3.78 -2.64
CA LEU A 105 -1.87 4.69 -3.10
C LEU A 105 -2.08 5.13 -4.56
N LEU A 106 -2.52 4.21 -5.41
CA LEU A 106 -2.52 4.40 -6.87
C LEU A 106 -3.90 4.65 -7.45
N ASN A 107 -4.92 4.80 -6.59
CA ASN A 107 -6.32 5.01 -6.95
C ASN A 107 -6.82 3.97 -7.98
N THR A 108 -6.51 2.70 -7.75
CA THR A 108 -6.89 1.55 -8.62
C THR A 108 -6.44 1.66 -10.08
N SER A 109 -5.50 2.55 -10.40
CA SER A 109 -5.00 2.72 -11.77
C SER A 109 -4.01 1.60 -12.12
N SER A 110 -4.40 0.74 -13.07
CA SER A 110 -3.56 -0.38 -13.53
C SER A 110 -2.23 0.08 -14.13
N SER A 111 -2.23 1.16 -14.93
CA SER A 111 -0.98 1.69 -15.50
C SER A 111 -0.02 2.23 -14.43
N LYS A 112 -0.53 3.01 -13.46
CA LYS A 112 0.30 3.48 -12.33
C LYS A 112 0.83 2.33 -11.51
N ARG A 113 0.02 1.29 -11.31
CA ARG A 113 0.40 0.07 -10.58
C ARG A 113 1.51 -0.69 -11.28
N ASP A 114 1.38 -0.93 -12.58
CA ASP A 114 2.41 -1.63 -13.34
C ASP A 114 3.71 -0.84 -13.34
N ASP A 115 3.67 0.47 -13.53
CA ASP A 115 4.87 1.30 -13.54
C ASP A 115 5.50 1.41 -12.15
N PHE A 116 4.70 1.54 -11.09
CA PHE A 116 5.19 1.52 -9.71
C PHE A 116 5.88 0.19 -9.37
N LEU A 117 5.25 -0.94 -9.70
CA LEU A 117 5.83 -2.27 -9.46
C LEU A 117 7.11 -2.50 -10.26
N LYS A 118 7.16 -2.04 -11.52
CA LYS A 118 8.39 -2.09 -12.33
C LYS A 118 9.52 -1.32 -11.65
N LEU A 119 9.25 -0.11 -11.15
CA LEU A 119 10.27 0.76 -10.53
C LEU A 119 10.90 0.12 -9.29
N ILE A 120 10.09 -0.46 -8.40
CA ILE A 120 10.62 -1.05 -7.14
C ILE A 120 11.36 -2.37 -7.37
N GLN A 121 11.13 -3.05 -8.49
CA GLN A 121 11.75 -4.33 -8.86
C GLN A 121 13.04 -4.17 -9.68
N ILE A 122 13.46 -2.94 -9.99
CA ILE A 122 14.69 -2.69 -10.76
C ILE A 122 15.91 -3.27 -10.01
N PRO A 123 16.70 -4.18 -10.61
CA PRO A 123 17.86 -4.74 -9.96
C PRO A 123 19.02 -3.73 -10.01
N VAL A 124 19.09 -2.83 -9.02
CA VAL A 124 20.04 -1.72 -8.98
C VAL A 124 21.52 -2.13 -9.00
N ASN A 125 21.82 -3.39 -8.70
CA ASN A 125 23.18 -3.96 -8.74
C ASN A 125 23.56 -4.51 -10.13
N ASP A 126 22.63 -4.57 -11.09
CA ASP A 126 22.90 -4.99 -12.46
C ASP A 126 23.63 -3.87 -13.24
N LEU A 127 24.76 -4.22 -13.86
CA LEU A 127 25.60 -3.24 -14.56
C LEU A 127 24.90 -2.59 -15.77
N GLN A 128 24.04 -3.33 -16.48
CA GLN A 128 23.31 -2.78 -17.64
C GLN A 128 22.20 -1.84 -17.18
N VAL A 129 21.51 -2.17 -16.09
CA VAL A 129 20.54 -1.28 -15.44
C VAL A 129 21.21 0.03 -15.01
N GLN A 130 22.35 -0.05 -14.33
CA GLN A 130 23.10 1.14 -13.92
C GLN A 130 23.48 2.02 -15.11
N ARG A 131 24.00 1.42 -16.19
CA ARG A 131 24.34 2.15 -17.43
C ARG A 131 23.12 2.86 -18.04
N LYS A 132 21.96 2.21 -18.08
CA LYS A 132 20.70 2.81 -18.56
C LYS A 132 20.26 3.97 -17.67
N ALA A 133 20.25 3.76 -16.35
CA ALA A 133 19.88 4.78 -15.37
C ALA A 133 20.74 6.04 -15.51
N ILE A 134 22.06 5.89 -15.65
CA ILE A 134 22.97 7.03 -15.85
C ILE A 134 22.75 7.71 -17.20
N ASN A 135 22.47 6.95 -18.27
CA ASN A 135 22.16 7.50 -19.59
C ASN A 135 20.86 8.33 -19.61
N GLU A 136 19.89 7.97 -18.76
CA GLU A 136 18.58 8.64 -18.66
C GLU A 136 18.56 9.77 -17.61
N LEU A 137 19.55 9.81 -16.71
CA LEU A 137 19.59 10.69 -15.54
C LEU A 137 19.36 12.17 -15.88
N PHE A 138 19.98 12.69 -16.94
CA PHE A 138 19.79 14.09 -17.33
C PHE A 138 18.33 14.42 -17.67
N LYS A 139 17.63 13.50 -18.34
CA LYS A 139 16.21 13.68 -18.67
C LYS A 139 15.34 13.62 -17.42
N VAL A 140 15.63 12.68 -16.52
CA VAL A 140 14.93 12.54 -15.23
C VAL A 140 15.08 13.82 -14.41
N MET A 141 16.29 14.38 -14.32
CA MET A 141 16.55 15.62 -13.57
C MET A 141 15.77 16.82 -14.14
N ASN A 142 15.63 16.91 -15.47
CA ASN A 142 14.85 17.98 -16.09
C ASN A 142 13.34 17.86 -15.85
N ASP A 143 12.83 16.64 -15.66
CA ASP A 143 11.40 16.38 -15.39
C ASP A 143 11.03 16.62 -13.91
N LEU A 144 12.01 16.53 -13.00
CA LEU A 144 11.84 16.83 -11.57
C LEU A 144 11.73 18.34 -11.25
N SER A 145 11.95 19.21 -12.23
CA SER A 145 12.06 20.67 -12.07
C SER A 145 10.77 21.42 -12.38
#